data_AF-A0A6B3H8X4-F1
#
_entry.id   AF-A0A6B3H8X4-F1
#
_cell.length_a   1.000
_cell.length_b   1.000
_cell.length_c   1.000
_cell.angle_alpha   90.00
_cell.angle_beta   90.00
_cell.angle_gamma   90.00
#
_symmetry.space_group_name_H-M   'P 1'
#
loop_
_entity.id
_entity.type
_entity.pdbx_description
1 polymer ?
#
loop_
_entity_poly.entity_id
_entity_poly.type
_entity_poly.pdbx_seq_one_letter_code
_entity_poly.pdbx_strand_id
1 'polypeptide(L)'
;AERFGAELVPDDVVAVDLTGDIKTVTDTAGTVHRAKAVIVTTGSQHRKLGLPNEDALSGRGVSWCATCDGFFFKDHDIAVIGGGDTAME
;
A
#
# COMPACT_ATOMS: atom_id res chain seq x y z
N ALA A 1 9.39 -16.07 -3.35
CA ALA A 1 10.13 -16.11 -2.07
C ALA A 1 10.29 -17.55 -1.56
N GLU A 2 9.24 -18.36 -1.61
CA GLU A 2 9.25 -19.77 -1.18
C GLU A 2 10.31 -20.63 -1.84
N ARG A 3 10.64 -20.40 -3.13
CA ARG A 3 11.77 -21.07 -3.82
C ARG A 3 13.10 -20.94 -3.07
N PHE A 4 13.27 -19.89 -2.28
CA PHE A 4 14.47 -19.61 -1.49
C PHE A 4 14.29 -19.94 0.00
N GLY A 5 13.21 -20.65 0.36
CA GLY A 5 12.95 -21.12 1.73
C GLY A 5 12.16 -20.18 2.62
N ALA A 6 11.56 -19.10 2.07
CA ALA A 6 10.67 -18.26 2.85
C ALA A 6 9.33 -18.98 3.11
N GLU A 7 8.83 -18.92 4.34
CA GLU A 7 7.48 -19.32 4.69
C GLU A 7 6.51 -18.15 4.42
N LEU A 8 5.39 -18.42 3.76
CA LEU A 8 4.33 -17.45 3.56
C LEU A 8 3.14 -17.80 4.46
N VAL A 9 2.80 -16.88 5.36
CA VAL A 9 1.63 -16.98 6.22
C VAL A 9 0.59 -15.98 5.68
N PRO A 10 -0.52 -16.45 5.07
CA PRO A 10 -1.55 -15.57 4.54
C PRO A 10 -2.48 -15.09 5.67
N ASP A 11 -2.00 -14.13 6.46
CA ASP A 11 -2.75 -13.49 7.54
C ASP A 11 -2.30 -12.02 7.69
N ASP A 12 -3.15 -11.19 8.32
CA ASP A 12 -2.85 -9.81 8.63
C ASP A 12 -2.22 -9.70 10.03
N VAL A 13 -1.26 -8.78 10.15
CA VAL A 13 -0.66 -8.43 11.45
C VAL A 13 -1.50 -7.34 12.12
N VAL A 14 -1.92 -7.59 13.36
CA VAL A 14 -2.77 -6.67 14.15
C VAL A 14 -2.04 -5.95 15.28
N ALA A 15 -0.93 -6.51 15.76
CA ALA A 15 -0.13 -5.89 16.82
C ALA A 15 1.35 -6.28 16.73
N VAL A 16 2.22 -5.40 17.21
CA VAL A 16 3.66 -5.67 17.33
C VAL A 16 4.20 -5.14 18.65
N ASP A 17 5.14 -5.87 19.24
CA ASP A 17 6.07 -5.32 20.24
C ASP A 17 7.50 -5.49 19.73
N LEU A 18 8.13 -4.34 19.45
CA LEU A 18 9.46 -4.28 18.85
C LEU A 18 10.55 -3.88 19.85
N THR A 19 10.21 -3.72 21.13
CA THR A 19 11.09 -3.10 22.13
C THR A 19 12.16 -4.06 22.68
N GLY A 20 11.81 -5.33 22.90
CA GLY A 20 12.73 -6.35 23.44
C GLY A 20 13.68 -6.96 22.41
N ASP A 21 14.66 -7.75 22.85
CA ASP A 21 15.62 -8.44 21.97
C ASP A 21 14.94 -9.42 21.00
N ILE A 22 13.82 -10.01 21.43
CA ILE A 22 12.92 -10.78 20.60
C ILE A 22 11.68 -9.95 20.34
N LYS A 23 11.43 -9.67 19.07
CA LYS A 23 10.25 -8.96 18.58
C LYS A 23 9.07 -9.91 18.56
N THR A 24 7.89 -9.42 18.90
CA THR A 24 6.64 -10.17 18.77
C THR A 24 5.74 -9.52 17.73
N VAL A 25 5.07 -10.36 16.95
CA VAL A 25 4.13 -9.96 15.92
C VAL A 25 2.89 -10.84 16.10
N THR A 26 1.74 -10.22 16.34
CA THR A 26 0.47 -10.91 16.55
C THR A 26 -0.38 -10.80 15.30
N ASP A 27 -0.85 -11.93 14.77
CA ASP A 27 -1.77 -11.98 13.63
C ASP A 27 -3.25 -11.98 14.04
N THR A 28 -4.16 -11.96 13.06
CA THR A 28 -5.61 -11.92 13.35
C THR A 28 -6.12 -13.19 14.04
N ALA A 29 -5.46 -14.32 13.83
CA ALA A 29 -5.75 -15.57 14.53
C ALA A 29 -5.30 -15.56 16.01
N GLY A 30 -4.56 -14.53 16.44
CA GLY A 30 -4.01 -14.41 17.79
C GLY A 30 -2.70 -15.19 17.99
N THR A 31 -2.10 -15.70 16.91
CA THR A 31 -0.79 -16.35 16.96
C THR A 31 0.29 -15.30 17.17
N VAL A 32 1.21 -15.59 18.08
CA VAL A 32 2.34 -14.71 18.39
C VAL A 32 3.61 -15.24 17.75
N HIS A 33 3.97 -14.65 16.61
CA HIS A 33 5.23 -14.87 15.92
C HIS A 33 6.37 -14.20 16.67
N ARG A 34 7.53 -14.84 16.74
CA ARG A 34 8.73 -14.33 17.43
C ARG A 34 9.91 -14.29 16.48
N ALA A 35 10.59 -13.15 16.41
CA ALA A 35 11.75 -12.97 15.53
C ALA A 35 12.80 -12.07 16.18
N LYS A 36 14.07 -12.24 15.79
CA LYS A 36 15.15 -11.33 16.20
C LYS A 36 15.10 -9.99 15.47
N ALA A 37 14.56 -9.99 14.25
CA ALA A 37 14.41 -8.82 13.41
C ALA A 37 13.04 -8.87 12.71
N VAL A 38 12.46 -7.69 12.45
CA VAL A 38 11.22 -7.51 11.71
C VAL A 38 11.48 -6.47 10.63
N ILE A 39 11.09 -6.78 9.39
CA ILE A 39 11.14 -5.85 8.26
C ILE A 39 9.71 -5.45 7.94
N VAL A 40 9.39 -4.16 8.02
CA VAL A 40 8.03 -3.64 7.79
C VAL A 40 7.88 -3.24 6.33
N THR A 41 7.01 -3.94 5.61
CA THR A 41 6.71 -3.70 4.18
C THR A 41 5.20 -3.62 3.92
N THR A 42 4.45 -2.99 4.82
CA THR A 42 2.98 -2.88 4.75
C THR A 42 2.47 -1.97 3.63
N GLY A 43 3.39 -1.26 2.97
CA GLY A 43 3.07 -0.30 1.93
C GLY A 43 2.32 0.93 2.45
N SER A 44 1.77 1.70 1.52
CA SER A 44 0.86 2.80 1.76
C SER A 44 -0.26 2.75 0.72
N GLN A 45 -1.42 3.31 1.05
CA GLN A 45 -2.55 3.40 0.14
C GLN A 45 -2.80 4.86 -0.26
N HIS A 46 -3.23 5.07 -1.50
CA HIS A 46 -3.65 6.38 -1.97
C HIS A 46 -4.92 6.84 -1.23
N ARG A 47 -5.00 8.13 -0.97
CA ARG A 47 -6.19 8.73 -0.34
C ARG A 47 -7.25 8.93 -1.41
N LYS A 48 -8.40 8.28 -1.25
CA LYS A 48 -9.57 8.49 -2.10
C LYS A 48 -10.30 9.78 -1.70
N LEU A 49 -10.96 10.42 -2.66
CA LEU A 49 -11.75 11.63 -2.44
C LEU A 49 -13.16 11.32 -1.93
N GLY A 50 -13.64 10.08 -2.12
CA GLY A 50 -14.98 9.64 -1.72
C GLY A 50 -16.06 10.12 -2.68
N LEU A 51 -15.73 10.33 -3.96
CA LEU A 51 -16.68 10.86 -4.94
C LEU A 51 -17.56 9.75 -5.54
N PRO A 52 -18.80 10.08 -5.96
CA PRO A 52 -19.58 9.17 -6.78
C PRO A 52 -18.80 8.74 -8.01
N ASN A 53 -18.81 7.44 -8.31
CA ASN A 53 -18.12 6.80 -9.43
C ASN A 53 -16.58 6.82 -9.41
N GLU A 54 -15.92 7.31 -8.35
CA GLU A 54 -14.44 7.31 -8.26
C GLU A 54 -13.85 5.90 -8.51
N ASP A 55 -14.41 4.89 -7.85
CA ASP A 55 -13.97 3.50 -8.03
C ASP A 55 -14.43 2.90 -9.37
N ALA A 56 -15.62 3.25 -9.84
CA ALA A 56 -16.17 2.74 -11.10
C ALA A 56 -15.42 3.26 -12.34
N LEU A 57 -14.71 4.39 -12.20
CA LEU A 57 -13.89 5.02 -13.22
C LEU A 57 -12.39 4.75 -13.04
N SER A 58 -12.00 3.94 -12.05
CA SER A 58 -10.62 3.47 -11.88
C SER A 58 -10.10 2.83 -13.17
N GLY A 59 -8.97 3.32 -13.68
CA GLY A 59 -8.39 2.87 -14.95
C GLY A 59 -9.19 3.24 -16.21
N ARG A 60 -10.24 4.05 -16.07
CA ARG A 60 -11.14 4.52 -17.14
C ARG A 60 -11.26 6.05 -17.16
N GLY A 61 -10.19 6.74 -16.72
CA GLY A 61 -10.13 8.21 -16.61
C GLY A 61 -9.81 8.71 -15.21
N VAL A 62 -9.94 7.87 -14.17
CA VAL A 62 -9.45 8.16 -12.82
C VAL A 62 -8.18 7.35 -12.56
N SER A 63 -7.12 8.06 -12.14
CA SER A 63 -5.83 7.49 -11.74
C SER A 63 -5.35 8.16 -10.45
N TRP A 64 -4.52 7.44 -9.69
CA TRP A 64 -3.85 7.94 -8.47
C TRP A 64 -2.32 8.00 -8.62
N CYS A 65 -1.77 7.76 -9.83
CA CYS A 65 -0.34 7.81 -10.10
C CYS A 65 -0.06 8.43 -11.48
N ALA A 66 0.26 9.73 -11.49
CA ALA A 66 0.56 10.45 -12.74
C ALA A 66 1.76 9.88 -13.49
N THR A 67 2.81 9.43 -12.77
CA THR A 67 4.00 8.82 -13.37
C THR A 67 3.73 7.45 -13.98
N CYS A 68 2.76 6.70 -13.44
CA CYS A 68 2.37 5.39 -13.93
C CYS A 68 1.49 5.50 -15.19
N ASP A 69 0.49 6.40 -15.16
CA ASP A 69 -0.60 6.39 -16.13
C ASP A 69 -0.60 7.60 -17.07
N GLY A 70 0.20 8.64 -16.80
CA GLY A 70 0.15 9.91 -17.54
C GLY A 70 0.38 9.75 -19.04
N PHE A 71 1.17 8.76 -19.45
CA PHE A 71 1.45 8.51 -20.87
C PHE A 71 0.21 8.07 -21.67
N PHE A 72 -0.81 7.50 -21.03
CA PHE A 72 -2.06 7.11 -21.69
C PHE A 72 -2.90 8.32 -22.12
N PHE A 73 -2.68 9.47 -21.51
CA PHE A 73 -3.46 10.70 -21.70
C PHE A 73 -2.75 11.72 -22.58
N LYS A 74 -1.82 11.28 -23.43
CA LYS A 74 -1.19 12.17 -24.42
C LYS A 74 -2.26 12.85 -25.28
N ASP A 75 -2.08 14.14 -25.52
CA ASP A 75 -3.00 14.98 -26.31
C ASP A 75 -4.44 15.05 -25.74
N HIS A 76 -4.61 14.74 -24.45
CA HIS A 76 -5.88 14.91 -23.72
C HIS A 76 -5.72 15.97 -22.63
N ASP A 77 -6.79 16.72 -22.39
CA ASP A 77 -6.86 17.60 -21.23
C ASP A 77 -7.05 16.76 -19.95
N ILE A 78 -6.24 17.03 -18.94
CA ILE A 78 -6.29 16.34 -17.64
C ILE A 78 -6.43 17.36 -16.49
N ALA A 79 -6.95 16.88 -15.36
CA ALA A 79 -6.97 17.63 -14.11
C ALA A 79 -6.22 16.85 -13.03
N VAL A 80 -5.37 17.54 -12.27
CA VAL A 80 -4.69 16.99 -11.09
C VAL A 80 -5.40 17.51 -9.84
N ILE A 81 -5.81 16.61 -8.96
CA ILE A 81 -6.50 16.95 -7.71
C ILE A 81 -5.55 16.76 -6.54
N GLY A 82 -5.08 17.86 -5.97
CA GLY A 82 -4.16 17.90 -4.84
C GLY A 82 -3.40 19.23 -4.80
N GLY A 83 -2.73 19.51 -3.69
CA GLY A 83 -1.96 20.75 -3.52
C GLY A 83 -0.65 20.58 -2.74
N GLY A 84 -0.21 19.33 -2.56
CA GLY A 84 1.10 19.02 -1.99
C GLY A 84 2.10 18.60 -3.07
N ASP A 85 3.30 18.23 -2.64
CA ASP A 85 4.41 17.91 -3.56
C ASP A 85 4.05 16.79 -4.55
N THR A 86 3.33 15.74 -4.11
CA THR A 86 2.86 14.65 -4.98
C THR A 86 1.96 15.11 -6.13
N ALA A 87 1.29 16.26 -6.00
CA ALA A 87 0.47 16.82 -7.06
C ALA A 87 1.25 17.80 -7.96
N MET A 88 2.37 18.33 -7.46
CA MET A 88 3.24 19.27 -8.17
C MET A 88 4.26 18.54 -9.04
N GLU A 89 4.79 17.42 -8.54
CA GLU A 89 5.67 16.50 -9.28
C GLU A 89 4.95 15.81 -10.46
#